data_AF-A0A7W1NTC1-F1
#
_entry.id   AF-A0A7W1NTC1-F1
#
_cell.length_a   1.000
_cell.length_b   1.000
_cell.length_c   1.000
_cell.angle_alpha   90.00
_cell.angle_beta   90.00
_cell.angle_gamma   90.00
#
_symmetry.space_group_name_H-M   'P 1'
#
loop_
_entity.id
_entity.type
_entity.pdbx_description
1 polymer ?
#
loop_
_entity_poly.entity_id
_entity_poly.type
_entity_poly.pdbx_seq_one_letter_code
_entity_poly.pdbx_strand_id
1 'polypeptide(L)' 'MQQVMPQVFTFTGLIAGRVYALQDADGLTLVDTSINNAGDKILAQLQQAGHKPADVKR' A
#
# COMPACT_ATOMS: atom_id res chain seq x y z
N MET A 1 5.13 -3.23 4.17
CA MET A 1 3.71 -3.65 4.14
C MET A 1 3.56 -4.98 4.86
N GLN A 2 2.36 -5.33 5.32
CA GLN A 2 2.08 -6.61 5.97
C GLN A 2 0.84 -7.26 5.37
N GLN A 3 0.90 -8.56 5.06
CA GLN A 3 -0.26 -9.30 4.56
C GLN A 3 -1.28 -9.54 5.67
N VAL A 4 -2.55 -9.25 5.39
CA VAL A 4 -3.68 -9.46 6.32
C VAL A 4 -4.49 -10.70 5.92
N MET A 5 -4.64 -10.92 4.60
CA MET A 5 -5.23 -12.12 4.00
C MET A 5 -4.67 -12.31 2.58
N PRO A 6 -4.95 -13.43 1.87
CA PRO A 6 -4.50 -13.59 0.48
C PRO A 6 -4.83 -12.36 -0.37
N GLN A 7 -3.82 -11.82 -1.05
CA GLN A 7 -3.93 -10.64 -1.93
C GLN A 7 -4.31 -9.31 -1.25
N VAL A 8 -4.37 -9.25 0.08
CA VAL A 8 -4.71 -8.03 0.83
C VAL A 8 -3.61 -7.71 1.84
N PHE A 9 -3.10 -6.49 1.74
CA PHE A 9 -2.00 -6.01 2.56
C PHE A 9 -2.37 -4.69 3.22
N THR A 10 -1.79 -4.44 4.40
CA THR A 10 -1.90 -3.18 5.12
C THR A 10 -0.55 -2.49 5.25
N PHE A 11 -0.57 -1.17 5.41
CA PHE A 11 0.61 -0.36 5.66
C PHE A 11 0.78 -0.09 7.16
N THR A 12 2.01 -0.20 7.65
CA THR A 12 2.33 -0.01 9.07
C THR A 12 2.94 1.37 9.33
N GLY A 13 2.97 1.80 10.59
CA GLY A 13 3.61 3.08 10.98
C GLY A 13 2.90 4.34 10.51
N LEU A 14 1.62 4.22 10.11
CA LEU A 14 0.72 5.34 9.83
C LEU A 14 0.11 5.86 11.13
N ILE A 15 0.06 7.17 11.30
CA ILE A 15 -0.38 7.83 12.54
C ILE A 15 -1.91 7.83 12.66
N ALA A 16 -2.63 7.89 11.54
CA ALA A 16 -4.09 7.89 11.48
C ALA A 16 -4.58 7.22 10.19
N GLY A 17 -5.77 6.64 10.23
CA GLY A 17 -6.35 5.92 9.09
C GLY A 17 -5.67 4.58 8.81
N ARG A 18 -6.26 3.79 7.91
CA ARG A 18 -5.69 2.54 7.42
C ARG A 18 -5.63 2.60 5.92
N VAL A 19 -4.50 2.18 5.38
CA VAL A 19 -4.31 2.06 3.95
C VAL A 19 -4.17 0.59 3.63
N TYR A 20 -4.81 0.16 2.56
CA TYR A 20 -4.73 -1.21 2.08
C TYR A 20 -4.22 -1.24 0.65
N ALA A 21 -3.45 -2.27 0.32
CA ALA A 21 -3.14 -2.64 -1.05
C ALA A 21 -3.85 -3.95 -1.36
N LEU A 22 -4.62 -3.96 -2.45
CA LEU A 22 -5.21 -5.15 -3.05
C LEU A 22 -4.36 -5.52 -4.26
N GLN A 23 -3.90 -6.76 -4.31
CA GLN A 23 -3.10 -7.27 -5.43
C GLN A 23 -3.96 -8.12 -6.35
N ASP A 24 -3.95 -7.82 -7.64
CA ASP A 24 -4.58 -8.61 -8.69
C ASP A 24 -3.59 -8.90 -9.83
N ALA A 25 -4.07 -9.50 -10.92
CA ALA A 25 -3.24 -9.82 -12.08
C ALA A 25 -2.78 -8.59 -12.87
N ASP A 26 -3.49 -7.47 -12.77
CA ASP A 26 -3.25 -6.23 -13.53
C ASP A 26 -2.39 -5.22 -12.74
N GLY A 27 -2.30 -5.40 -11.41
CA GLY A 27 -1.41 -4.65 -10.53
C GLY A 27 -1.94 -4.50 -9.12
N LEU A 28 -1.71 -3.32 -8.54
CA LEU A 28 -2.14 -2.96 -7.20
C LEU A 28 -3.28 -1.94 -7.26
N THR A 29 -4.23 -2.09 -6.36
CA THR A 29 -5.21 -1.05 -6.02
C THR A 29 -4.92 -0.55 -4.61
N LEU A 30 -4.76 0.76 -4.43
CA LEU A 30 -4.65 1.39 -3.12
C LEU A 30 -6.03 1.86 -2.64
N VAL A 31 -6.35 1.51 -1.39
CA VAL A 31 -7.54 2.01 -0.71
C VAL A 31 -7.09 2.99 0.36
N ASP A 32 -7.51 4.25 0.21
CA ASP A 32 -7.15 5.39 1.06
C ASP A 32 -5.66 5.79 0.94
N THR A 33 -5.30 6.95 1.48
CA THR A 33 -3.93 7.45 1.54
C THR A 33 -3.55 8.01 2.90
N SER A 34 -4.38 7.83 3.93
CA SER A 34 -4.14 8.39 5.27
C SER A 34 -4.03 9.93 5.21
N ILE A 35 -3.32 10.54 6.17
CA ILE A 35 -3.11 11.98 6.27
C ILE A 35 -1.95 12.45 5.37
N ASN A 36 -1.86 13.77 5.12
CA ASN A 36 -0.98 14.41 4.12
C ASN A 36 0.52 14.01 4.13
N ASN A 37 1.05 13.37 5.17
CA ASN A 37 2.46 12.95 5.27
C ASN A 37 2.69 11.44 5.14
N ALA A 38 1.66 10.66 4.83
CA ALA A 38 1.75 9.19 4.73
C ALA A 38 2.34 8.70 3.41
N GLY A 39 2.31 9.52 2.35
CA GLY A 39 2.71 9.15 0.99
C GLY A 39 4.09 8.49 0.91
N ASP A 40 5.12 9.14 1.45
CA ASP A 40 6.49 8.62 1.41
C ASP A 40 6.64 7.28 2.14
N LYS A 41 5.92 7.10 3.26
CA LYS A 41 5.90 5.83 4.00
C LYS A 41 5.21 4.71 3.23
N ILE A 42 4.13 5.02 2.52
CA ILE A 42 3.41 4.07 1.66
C ILE A 42 4.33 3.63 0.52
N LEU A 43 4.95 4.59 -0.18
CA LEU A 43 5.87 4.32 -1.30
C LEU A 43 7.09 3.50 -0.86
N ALA A 44 7.71 3.84 0.27
CA ALA A 44 8.83 3.08 0.81
C ALA A 44 8.45 1.62 1.13
N GLN A 45 7.26 1.40 1.69
CA GLN A 45 6.78 0.06 2.00
C GLN A 45 6.39 -0.76 0.77
N LEU A 46 5.89 -0.12 -0.30
CA LEU A 46 5.68 -0.78 -1.59
C LEU A 46 7.01 -1.27 -2.16
N GLN A 47 8.02 -0.39 -2.19
CA GLN A 47 9.36 -0.71 -2.70
C GLN A 47 10.03 -1.83 -1.89
N GLN A 48 9.95 -1.77 -0.55
CA GLN A 48 10.49 -2.81 0.32
C GLN A 48 9.85 -4.19 0.10
N ALA A 49 8.60 -4.21 -0.35
CA ALA A 49 7.90 -5.44 -0.69
C ALA A 49 8.07 -5.87 -2.15
N GLY A 50 8.96 -5.21 -2.90
CA GLY A 50 9.28 -5.55 -4.29
C GLY A 50 8.37 -4.92 -5.34
N HIS A 51 7.46 -4.03 -4.96
CA HIS A 51 6.57 -3.32 -5.88
C HIS A 51 7.14 -1.97 -6.29
N LYS A 52 6.87 -1.58 -7.52
CA LYS A 52 7.12 -0.22 -8.01
C LYS A 52 5.86 0.63 -7.80
N PRO A 53 5.98 1.95 -7.60
CA PRO A 53 4.81 2.83 -7.56
C PRO A 53 3.93 2.72 -8.81
N ALA A 54 4.53 2.46 -9.98
CA ALA A 54 3.82 2.27 -11.24
C ALA A 54 2.98 0.96 -11.33
N ASP A 55 3.14 0.07 -10.35
CA ASP A 55 2.29 -1.13 -10.23
C ASP A 55 0.91 -0.77 -9.68
N VAL A 56 0.77 0.38 -9.00
CA VAL A 56 -0.54 0.91 -8.57
C VAL A 56 -1.31 1.41 -9.79
N LYS A 57 -2.46 0.80 -10.05
CA LYS A 57 -3.33 1.13 -11.19
C LYS A 57 -4.56 1.93 -10.78
N ARG A 58 -4.96 1.84 -9.51
CA ARG A 58 -6.20 2.42 -8.96
C ARG A 58 -5.94 2.92 -7.54
#